data_AF-A0A958ITV8-F1
#
_entry.id   AF-A0A958ITV8-F1
#
_cell.length_a   1.000
_cell.length_b   1.000
_cell.length_c   1.000
_cell.angle_alpha   90.00
_cell.angle_beta   90.00
_cell.angle_gamma   90.00
#
_symmetry.space_group_name_H-M   'P 1'
#
loop_
_entity.id
_entity.type
_entity.pdbx_description
1 polymer ?
#
loop_
_entity_poly.entity_id
_entity_poly.type
_entity_poly.pdbx_seq_one_letter_code
_entity_poly.pdbx_strand_id
1 'polypeptide(L)'
;GAMPLHLAQDDLARFLLYIAESFRSVAHTRSIRFRFLTDEEKLFMDFDAEKVRQVVANLLSNAMKFTPEGGEVYLHLDKMGDESAPFAIIKVQDTGIGISTEKLPYIFDRFYQVDDSSTRRGEGTGIGLTLTAELVSFMGGKLSVASEPGQGSTFTVKLPVRNEAPLASDILPVVPESMILSWNETAGSLVPGLATDTGQHQAEKPSVLIVEDNADVV
;
A
#
# COMPACT_ATOMS: atom_id res chain seq x y z
N GLY A 1 -20.70 10.77 -10.43
CA GLY A 1 -21.56 9.92 -9.58
C GLY A 1 -20.73 9.48 -8.40
N ALA A 2 -21.30 9.42 -7.19
CA ALA A 2 -20.60 8.89 -6.03
C ALA A 2 -20.18 7.44 -6.31
N MET A 3 -18.90 7.12 -6.07
CA MET A 3 -18.41 5.75 -6.13
C MET A 3 -19.12 4.97 -5.02
N PRO A 4 -19.81 3.85 -5.25
CA PRO A 4 -20.47 3.12 -4.17
C PRO A 4 -19.44 2.46 -3.24
N LEU A 5 -19.69 2.46 -1.92
CA LEU A 5 -18.94 1.59 -0.99
C LEU A 5 -19.51 0.18 -1.06
N HIS A 6 -18.64 -0.81 -1.19
CA HIS A 6 -18.99 -2.22 -1.10
C HIS A 6 -18.62 -2.73 0.30
N LEU A 7 -19.42 -2.33 1.29
CA LEU A 7 -19.19 -2.71 2.69
C LEU A 7 -19.55 -4.18 2.92
N ALA A 8 -18.66 -4.88 3.61
CA ALA A 8 -18.89 -6.20 4.16
C ALA A 8 -18.32 -6.26 5.58
N GLN A 9 -18.95 -7.05 6.44
CA GLN A 9 -18.47 -7.27 7.80
C GLN A 9 -17.49 -8.45 7.81
N ASP A 10 -16.24 -8.21 8.19
CA ASP A 10 -15.19 -9.24 8.33
C ASP A 10 -14.13 -8.78 9.35
N ASP A 11 -13.13 -9.63 9.63
CA ASP A 11 -12.03 -9.38 10.54
C ASP A 11 -10.93 -8.49 9.92
N LEU A 12 -10.93 -7.22 10.31
CA LEU A 12 -9.95 -6.24 9.86
C LEU A 12 -8.52 -6.59 10.30
N ALA A 13 -8.33 -7.19 11.48
CA ALA A 13 -7.00 -7.53 11.99
C ALA A 13 -6.32 -8.56 11.07
N ARG A 14 -7.07 -9.62 10.74
CA ARG A 14 -6.64 -10.63 9.78
C ARG A 14 -6.42 -10.03 8.39
N PHE A 15 -7.32 -9.17 7.92
CA PHE A 15 -7.18 -8.51 6.62
C PHE A 15 -5.89 -7.69 6.51
N LEU A 16 -5.56 -6.89 7.53
CA LEU A 16 -4.34 -6.09 7.59
C LEU A 16 -3.08 -6.96 7.68
N LEU A 17 -3.13 -8.08 8.40
CA LEU A 17 -2.04 -9.05 8.43
C LEU A 17 -1.71 -9.56 7.02
N TYR A 18 -2.70 -9.92 6.20
CA TYR A 18 -2.45 -10.37 4.83
C TYR A 18 -1.80 -9.28 3.96
N ILE A 19 -2.22 -8.02 4.11
CA ILE A 19 -1.55 -6.91 3.42
C ILE A 19 -0.10 -6.83 3.89
N ALA A 20 0.14 -6.85 5.20
CA ALA A 20 1.48 -6.80 5.77
C ALA A 20 2.39 -7.92 5.20
N GLU A 21 1.90 -9.15 5.12
CA GLU A 21 2.66 -10.28 4.57
C GLU A 21 3.12 -10.02 3.12
N SER A 22 2.30 -9.37 2.28
CA SER A 22 2.69 -9.03 0.90
C SER A 22 3.84 -7.99 0.82
N PHE A 23 4.02 -7.17 1.86
CA PHE A 23 5.08 -6.16 1.93
C PHE A 23 6.38 -6.68 2.53
N ARG A 24 6.39 -7.89 3.13
CA ARG A 24 7.61 -8.46 3.74
C ARG A 24 8.74 -8.63 2.73
N SER A 25 8.43 -9.08 1.52
CA SER A 25 9.44 -9.28 0.47
C SER A 25 10.09 -7.94 0.05
N VAL A 26 9.28 -6.89 -0.08
CA VAL A 26 9.76 -5.53 -0.41
C VAL A 26 10.63 -4.98 0.72
N ALA A 27 10.19 -5.11 1.97
CA ALA A 27 10.96 -4.68 3.14
C ALA A 27 12.31 -5.41 3.23
N HIS A 28 12.31 -6.73 3.02
CA HIS A 28 13.53 -7.54 3.01
C HIS A 28 14.50 -7.11 1.92
N THR A 29 14.01 -6.88 0.70
CA THR A 29 14.81 -6.45 -0.45
C THR A 29 15.48 -5.09 -0.21
N ARG A 30 14.85 -4.22 0.59
CA ARG A 30 15.36 -2.89 0.95
C ARG A 30 16.08 -2.86 2.30
N SER A 31 16.33 -4.00 2.93
CA SER A 31 16.95 -4.10 4.26
C SER A 31 16.21 -3.27 5.34
N ILE A 32 14.88 -3.20 5.25
CA ILE A 32 14.02 -2.49 6.21
C ILE A 32 13.40 -3.52 7.17
N ARG A 33 13.45 -3.24 8.47
CA ARG A 33 12.73 -4.04 9.47
C ARG A 33 11.24 -3.70 9.44
N PHE A 34 10.41 -4.66 9.04
CA PHE A 34 8.97 -4.47 8.98
C PHE A 34 8.20 -5.34 9.98
N ARG A 35 7.28 -4.74 10.73
CA ARG A 35 6.44 -5.43 11.73
C ARG A 35 4.98 -5.00 11.64
N PHE A 36 4.08 -5.97 11.82
CA PHE A 36 2.67 -5.72 12.10
C PHE A 36 2.44 -5.91 13.60
N LEU A 37 1.88 -4.90 14.27
CA LEU A 37 1.57 -4.93 15.70
C LEU A 37 0.07 -4.71 15.90
N THR A 38 -0.53 -5.45 16.83
CA THR A 38 -1.91 -5.22 17.26
C THR A 38 -2.13 -5.85 18.63
N ASP A 39 -2.94 -5.20 19.45
CA ASP A 39 -3.44 -5.75 20.72
C ASP A 39 -4.79 -6.48 20.53
N GLU A 40 -5.39 -6.39 19.33
CA GLU A 40 -6.67 -7.01 18.99
C GLU A 40 -6.43 -8.33 18.27
N GLU A 41 -6.82 -9.47 18.88
CA GLU A 41 -6.74 -10.78 18.20
C GLU A 41 -7.64 -10.81 16.95
N LYS A 42 -8.82 -10.18 17.06
CA LYS A 42 -9.80 -10.04 15.97
C LYS A 42 -10.53 -8.72 16.10
N LEU A 43 -10.77 -8.06 14.97
CA LEU A 43 -11.56 -6.83 14.92
C LEU A 43 -12.60 -6.94 13.79
N PHE A 44 -13.77 -7.49 14.11
CA PHE A 44 -14.88 -7.53 13.17
C PHE A 44 -15.50 -6.15 13.01
N MET A 45 -15.56 -5.66 11.77
CA MET A 45 -16.24 -4.42 11.42
C MET A 45 -16.63 -4.39 9.94
N ASP A 46 -17.51 -3.46 9.59
CA ASP A 46 -17.86 -3.15 8.21
C ASP A 46 -16.72 -2.38 7.54
N PHE A 47 -16.19 -2.88 6.42
CA PHE A 47 -15.26 -2.13 5.59
C PHE A 47 -15.37 -2.52 4.11
N ASP A 48 -14.94 -1.60 3.24
CA ASP A 48 -14.72 -1.90 1.82
C ASP A 48 -13.28 -2.39 1.65
N ALA A 49 -13.11 -3.68 1.42
CA ALA A 49 -11.82 -4.33 1.35
C ALA A 49 -10.92 -3.75 0.26
N GLU A 50 -11.47 -3.35 -0.89
CA GLU A 50 -10.68 -2.76 -1.96
C GLU A 50 -10.11 -1.40 -1.54
N LYS A 51 -10.95 -0.56 -0.90
CA LYS A 51 -10.53 0.79 -0.50
C LYS A 51 -9.58 0.76 0.70
N VAL A 52 -9.82 -0.09 1.69
CA VAL A 52 -8.88 -0.28 2.81
C VAL A 52 -7.53 -0.79 2.29
N ARG A 53 -7.53 -1.78 1.40
CA ARG A 53 -6.30 -2.28 0.77
C ARG A 53 -5.54 -1.18 0.05
N GLN A 54 -6.24 -0.36 -0.74
CA GLN A 54 -5.63 0.75 -1.48
C GLN A 54 -5.01 1.80 -0.55
N VAL A 55 -5.72 2.18 0.52
CA VAL A 55 -5.24 3.11 1.55
C VAL A 55 -3.98 2.57 2.22
N VAL A 56 -4.03 1.35 2.75
CA VAL A 56 -2.92 0.77 3.51
C VAL A 56 -1.71 0.50 2.61
N ALA A 57 -1.94 -0.02 1.40
CA ALA A 57 -0.88 -0.26 0.43
C ALA A 57 -0.16 1.04 0.02
N ASN A 58 -0.90 2.13 -0.18
CA ASN A 58 -0.29 3.42 -0.51
C ASN A 58 0.56 3.96 0.65
N LEU A 59 0.05 3.89 1.88
CA LEU A 59 0.80 4.33 3.06
C LEU A 59 2.06 3.48 3.30
N LEU A 60 1.95 2.16 3.20
CA LEU A 60 3.10 1.25 3.33
C LEU A 60 4.12 1.46 2.21
N SER A 61 3.68 1.66 0.97
CA SER A 61 4.58 1.94 -0.16
C SER A 61 5.37 3.23 0.08
N ASN A 62 4.73 4.30 0.57
CA ASN A 62 5.43 5.53 0.97
C ASN A 62 6.43 5.27 2.10
N ALA A 63 6.03 4.56 3.15
CA ALA A 63 6.92 4.22 4.27
C ALA A 63 8.16 3.44 3.77
N MET A 64 7.97 2.40 2.95
CA MET A 64 9.07 1.65 2.36
C MET A 64 9.94 2.51 1.43
N LYS A 65 9.32 3.43 0.67
CA LYS A 65 10.00 4.31 -0.27
C LYS A 65 10.96 5.26 0.44
N PHE A 66 10.50 5.89 1.51
CA PHE A 66 11.18 7.00 2.18
C PHE A 66 11.97 6.59 3.43
N THR A 67 11.98 5.30 3.76
CA THR A 67 12.84 4.73 4.79
C THR A 67 14.17 4.28 4.18
N PRO A 68 15.31 4.78 4.67
CA PRO A 68 16.63 4.28 4.29
C PRO A 68 16.85 2.81 4.70
N GLU A 69 17.83 2.18 4.07
CA GLU A 69 18.30 0.85 4.47
C GLU A 69 18.70 0.81 5.96
N GLY A 70 18.33 -0.27 6.64
CA GLY A 70 18.55 -0.46 8.08
C GLY A 70 17.49 0.21 8.97
N GLY A 71 16.57 1.00 8.40
CA GLY A 71 15.44 1.60 9.09
C GLY A 71 14.31 0.64 9.41
N GLU A 72 13.22 1.18 9.95
CA GLU A 72 12.08 0.41 10.45
C GLU A 72 10.76 0.96 9.93
N VAL A 73 9.84 0.06 9.64
CA VAL A 73 8.45 0.37 9.29
C VAL A 73 7.52 -0.50 10.12
N TYR A 74 6.44 0.10 10.60
CA TYR A 74 5.46 -0.55 11.43
C TYR A 74 4.04 -0.30 10.92
N LEU A 75 3.25 -1.36 10.83
CA LEU A 75 1.80 -1.29 10.66
C LEU A 75 1.15 -1.64 11.99
N HIS A 76 0.45 -0.70 12.62
CA HIS A 76 -0.26 -0.95 13.88
C HIS A 76 -1.76 -0.91 13.68
N LEU A 77 -2.47 -1.83 14.34
CA LEU A 77 -3.93 -1.78 14.49
C LEU A 77 -4.28 -1.69 15.98
N ASP A 78 -4.96 -0.61 16.36
CA ASP A 78 -5.57 -0.43 17.68
C ASP A 78 -7.09 -0.21 17.55
N LYS A 79 -7.83 -0.45 18.63
CA LYS A 79 -9.22 -0.03 18.79
C LYS A 79 -9.30 1.04 19.89
N MET A 80 -9.99 2.15 19.62
CA MET A 80 -10.15 3.25 20.57
C MET A 80 -11.58 3.78 20.60
N GLY A 81 -11.95 4.48 21.67
CA GLY A 81 -13.27 5.06 21.87
C GLY A 81 -14.18 4.21 22.75
N ASP A 82 -15.33 4.76 23.11
CA ASP A 82 -16.31 4.10 23.98
C ASP A 82 -17.06 3.01 23.22
N GLU A 83 -17.66 2.05 23.94
CA GLU A 83 -18.42 0.94 23.34
C GLU A 83 -19.51 1.39 22.37
N SER A 84 -20.10 2.57 22.59
CA SER A 84 -21.16 3.13 21.74
C SER A 84 -20.65 3.80 20.46
N ALA A 85 -19.36 4.15 20.39
CA ALA A 85 -18.76 4.79 19.22
C ALA A 85 -17.28 4.39 19.06
N PRO A 86 -16.99 3.10 18.84
CA PRO A 86 -15.62 2.63 18.68
C PRO A 86 -15.03 3.03 17.33
N PHE A 87 -13.71 3.18 17.30
CA PHE A 87 -12.92 3.47 16.12
C PHE A 87 -11.77 2.47 15.97
N ALA A 88 -11.54 2.04 14.74
CA ALA A 88 -10.31 1.35 14.35
C ALA A 88 -9.25 2.40 14.02
N ILE A 89 -8.07 2.24 14.60
CA ILE A 89 -6.93 3.12 14.42
C ILE A 89 -5.83 2.32 13.73
N ILE A 90 -5.61 2.61 12.44
CA ILE A 90 -4.56 1.99 11.63
C ILE A 90 -3.42 3.00 11.54
N LYS A 91 -2.23 2.65 12.02
CA LYS A 91 -1.05 3.51 11.93
C LYS A 91 0.00 2.89 11.02
N VAL A 92 0.55 3.68 10.11
CA VAL A 92 1.77 3.33 9.38
C VAL A 92 2.85 4.28 9.86
N GLN A 93 3.83 3.73 10.58
CA GLN A 93 4.96 4.45 11.13
C GLN A 93 6.25 4.04 10.42
N ASP A 94 7.12 4.99 10.16
CA ASP A 94 8.44 4.77 9.57
C ASP A 94 9.51 5.57 10.30
N THR A 95 10.77 5.13 10.18
CA THR A 95 11.96 5.86 10.64
C THR A 95 12.69 6.53 9.47
N GLY A 96 11.94 6.99 8.48
CA GLY A 96 12.48 7.53 7.24
C GLY A 96 12.97 8.98 7.35
N ILE A 97 13.09 9.62 6.19
CA ILE A 97 13.60 11.00 6.08
C ILE A 97 12.70 12.05 6.76
N GLY A 98 11.44 11.70 7.05
CA GLY A 98 10.45 12.62 7.59
C GLY A 98 10.01 13.71 6.61
N ILE A 99 9.12 14.58 7.07
CA ILE A 99 8.51 15.66 6.29
C ILE A 99 8.67 16.95 7.11
N SER A 100 9.13 18.03 6.47
CA SER A 100 9.24 19.32 7.16
C SER A 100 7.87 19.91 7.47
N THR A 101 7.79 20.64 8.59
CA THR A 101 6.55 21.29 9.07
C THR A 101 5.91 22.19 8.02
N GLU A 102 6.72 22.84 7.19
CA GLU A 102 6.28 23.71 6.10
C GLU A 102 5.58 22.95 4.97
N LYS A 103 5.93 21.67 4.76
CA LYS A 103 5.37 20.84 3.69
C LYS A 103 4.13 20.06 4.13
N LEU A 104 3.98 19.78 5.43
CA LEU A 104 2.85 19.03 6.00
C LEU A 104 1.45 19.53 5.58
N PRO A 105 1.18 20.84 5.44
CA PRO A 105 -0.14 21.31 5.00
C PRO A 105 -0.50 20.87 3.58
N TYR A 106 0.51 20.60 2.74
CA TYR A 106 0.35 20.41 1.30
C TYR A 106 0.46 18.96 0.85
N ILE A 107 0.87 18.02 1.71
CA ILE A 107 1.11 16.62 1.31
C ILE A 107 -0.17 15.86 0.89
N PHE A 108 -1.33 16.44 1.16
CA PHE A 108 -2.63 15.92 0.70
C PHE A 108 -3.15 16.65 -0.55
N ASP A 109 -2.45 17.67 -1.04
CA ASP A 109 -2.82 18.39 -2.26
C ASP A 109 -2.47 17.55 -3.49
N ARG A 110 -3.37 17.59 -4.49
CA ARG A 110 -3.18 16.85 -5.73
C ARG A 110 -1.92 17.32 -6.43
N PHE A 111 -1.11 16.36 -6.88
CA PHE A 111 0.15 16.59 -7.61
C PHE A 111 1.26 17.22 -6.76
N TYR A 112 1.06 17.39 -5.46
CA TYR A 112 2.12 17.87 -4.58
C TYR A 112 3.18 16.79 -4.37
N GLN A 113 4.44 17.17 -4.58
CA GLN A 113 5.61 16.35 -4.28
C GLN A 113 6.55 17.15 -3.39
N VAL A 114 7.20 16.45 -2.46
CA VAL A 114 8.00 17.08 -1.41
C VAL A 114 9.33 17.65 -1.96
N ASP A 115 9.80 17.35 -3.18
CA ASP A 115 11.11 17.83 -3.66
C ASP A 115 11.12 18.61 -4.98
N ASP A 116 11.90 19.71 -4.96
CA ASP A 116 12.20 20.64 -6.07
C ASP A 116 13.73 20.65 -6.40
N SER A 117 14.52 19.69 -5.90
CA SER A 117 15.93 19.57 -6.31
C SER A 117 16.53 18.17 -6.11
N SER A 118 17.07 17.61 -7.20
CA SER A 118 18.10 16.55 -7.26
C SER A 118 17.76 15.04 -7.25
N THR A 119 16.55 14.62 -7.61
CA THR A 119 16.26 13.19 -7.89
C THR A 119 15.49 13.01 -9.22
N ARG A 120 16.22 12.89 -10.32
CA ARG A 120 15.64 12.63 -11.65
C ARG A 120 15.09 11.19 -11.75
N ARG A 121 13.86 11.10 -12.27
CA ARG A 121 13.15 9.95 -12.89
C ARG A 121 12.72 8.83 -11.93
N GLY A 122 11.45 8.90 -11.49
CA GLY A 122 10.76 7.79 -10.84
C GLY A 122 9.74 8.17 -9.76
N GLU A 123 9.60 9.46 -9.44
CA GLU A 123 8.73 9.86 -8.33
C GLU A 123 7.24 9.78 -8.71
N GLY A 124 6.50 8.98 -7.92
CA GLY A 124 5.06 8.75 -8.10
C GLY A 124 4.25 10.05 -8.22
N THR A 125 3.11 9.98 -8.90
CA THR A 125 2.34 11.09 -9.49
C THR A 125 1.87 12.23 -8.55
N GLY A 126 2.16 12.17 -7.25
CA GLY A 126 1.62 13.11 -6.26
C GLY A 126 0.11 12.94 -6.04
N ILE A 127 -0.47 11.83 -6.51
CA ILE A 127 -1.90 11.53 -6.38
C ILE A 127 -2.17 10.62 -5.16
N GLY A 128 -1.18 9.81 -4.77
CA GLY A 128 -1.36 8.73 -3.80
C GLY A 128 -1.96 9.17 -2.46
N LEU A 129 -1.36 10.18 -1.82
CA LEU A 129 -1.83 10.66 -0.51
C LEU A 129 -3.16 11.43 -0.59
N THR A 130 -3.40 12.20 -1.65
CA THR A 130 -4.70 12.84 -1.87
C THR A 130 -5.81 11.82 -2.03
N LEU A 131 -5.61 10.82 -2.89
CA LEU A 131 -6.58 9.74 -3.08
C LEU A 131 -6.80 8.95 -1.79
N THR A 132 -5.74 8.72 -1.02
CA THR A 132 -5.84 8.08 0.30
C THR A 132 -6.73 8.89 1.24
N ALA A 133 -6.53 10.21 1.33
CA ALA A 133 -7.36 11.09 2.15
C ALA A 133 -8.84 11.10 1.69
N GLU A 134 -9.07 11.15 0.38
CA GLU A 134 -10.42 11.08 -0.22
C GLU A 134 -11.11 9.74 0.11
N LEU A 135 -10.42 8.61 -0.04
CA LEU A 135 -10.96 7.29 0.28
C LEU A 135 -11.28 7.13 1.77
N VAL A 136 -10.39 7.60 2.65
CA VAL A 136 -10.62 7.55 4.10
C VAL A 136 -11.82 8.41 4.49
N SER A 137 -11.91 9.62 3.95
CA SER A 137 -13.07 10.50 4.14
C SER A 137 -14.36 9.86 3.62
N PHE A 138 -14.28 9.20 2.46
CA PHE A 138 -15.41 8.50 1.85
C PHE A 138 -15.91 7.32 2.70
N MET A 139 -15.02 6.63 3.42
CA MET A 139 -15.37 5.62 4.43
C MET A 139 -15.84 6.22 5.77
N GLY A 140 -16.04 7.53 5.87
CA GLY A 140 -16.46 8.23 7.08
C GLY A 140 -15.36 8.38 8.13
N GLY A 141 -14.10 8.21 7.73
CA GLY A 141 -12.93 8.28 8.59
C GLY A 141 -12.16 9.59 8.52
N LYS A 142 -11.00 9.60 9.16
CA LYS A 142 -10.04 10.71 9.12
C LYS A 142 -8.61 10.18 8.94
N LEU A 143 -7.87 10.80 8.03
CA LEU A 143 -6.43 10.60 7.87
C LEU A 143 -5.68 11.78 8.51
N SER A 144 -4.63 11.49 9.28
CA SER A 144 -3.73 12.48 9.85
C SER A 144 -2.27 12.02 9.76
N VAL A 145 -1.33 12.96 9.87
CA VAL A 145 0.10 12.68 9.86
C VAL A 145 0.80 13.42 11.00
N ALA A 146 1.78 12.77 11.61
CA ALA A 146 2.80 13.41 12.44
C ALA A 146 4.16 13.04 11.85
N SER A 147 5.05 14.02 11.65
CA SER A 147 6.36 13.78 11.03
C SER A 147 7.35 14.86 11.44
N GLU A 148 8.62 14.48 11.54
CA GLU A 148 9.73 15.40 11.80
C GLU A 148 10.92 15.02 10.91
N PRO A 149 11.62 15.99 10.29
CA PRO A 149 12.79 15.72 9.47
C PRO A 149 13.83 14.86 10.20
N GLY A 150 14.23 13.75 9.57
CA GLY A 150 15.20 12.79 10.10
C GLY A 150 14.68 11.85 11.18
N GLN A 151 13.44 11.99 11.64
CA GLN A 151 12.81 11.11 12.65
C GLN A 151 11.75 10.17 12.07
N GLY A 152 11.39 10.37 10.81
CA GLY A 152 10.37 9.59 10.11
C GLY A 152 8.96 10.16 10.23
N SER A 153 7.96 9.36 9.88
CA SER A 153 6.56 9.77 9.82
C SER A 153 5.63 8.74 10.45
N THR A 154 4.47 9.20 10.90
CA THR A 154 3.36 8.36 11.34
C THR A 154 2.07 8.85 10.71
N PHE A 155 1.56 8.07 9.75
CA PHE A 155 0.23 8.26 9.18
C PHE A 155 -0.78 7.48 10.01
N THR A 156 -1.86 8.14 10.42
CA THR A 156 -2.93 7.55 11.24
C THR A 156 -4.25 7.64 10.49
N VAL A 157 -4.84 6.49 10.20
CA VAL A 157 -6.18 6.33 9.65
C VAL A 157 -7.13 5.95 10.78
N LYS A 158 -8.16 6.76 10.99
CA LYS A 158 -9.23 6.52 11.95
C LYS A 158 -10.52 6.18 11.21
N LEU A 159 -11.05 4.97 11.38
CA LEU A 159 -12.32 4.52 10.77
C LEU A 159 -13.36 4.22 11.86
N PRO A 160 -14.63 4.59 11.68
CA PRO A 160 -15.69 4.20 12.60
C PRO A 160 -15.92 2.69 12.51
N VAL A 161 -16.01 2.02 13.66
CA VAL A 161 -16.36 0.61 13.73
C VAL A 161 -17.89 0.49 13.68
N ARG A 162 -18.39 -0.15 12.62
CA ARG A 162 -19.81 -0.46 12.41
C ARG A 162 -19.96 -1.97 12.17
N ASN A 163 -21.15 -2.49 12.42
CA ASN A 163 -21.49 -3.92 12.32
C ASN A 163 -22.89 -4.08 11.71
N GLU A 164 -23.16 -3.34 10.63
CA GLU A 164 -24.45 -3.23 9.96
C GLU A 164 -24.47 -3.96 8.60
N ALA A 165 -23.30 -4.21 8.00
CA ALA A 165 -23.19 -4.88 6.72
C ALA A 165 -23.39 -6.41 6.86
N PRO A 166 -23.72 -7.12 5.76
CA PRO A 166 -23.76 -8.57 5.77
C PRO A 166 -22.39 -9.15 6.17
N LEU A 167 -22.40 -10.19 7.01
CA LEU A 167 -21.23 -11.01 7.31
C LEU A 167 -20.67 -11.60 6.01
N ALA A 168 -19.43 -11.27 5.71
CA ALA A 168 -18.63 -12.03 4.77
C ALA A 168 -17.82 -13.08 5.54
N SER A 169 -17.60 -14.22 4.91
CA SER A 169 -16.66 -15.24 5.39
C SER A 169 -15.47 -15.24 4.44
N ASP A 170 -14.32 -14.78 4.93
CA ASP A 170 -13.01 -14.89 4.26
C ASP A 170 -12.72 -13.92 3.11
N ILE A 171 -12.93 -12.63 3.34
CA ILE A 171 -12.36 -11.60 2.48
C ILE A 171 -10.85 -11.55 2.67
N LEU A 172 -10.13 -12.17 1.74
CA LEU A 172 -8.67 -12.04 1.63
C LEU A 172 -8.33 -10.90 0.66
N PRO A 173 -7.34 -10.05 0.97
CA PRO A 173 -6.87 -9.06 0.02
C PRO A 173 -6.09 -9.75 -1.09
N VAL A 174 -6.61 -9.71 -2.32
CA VAL A 174 -5.79 -9.97 -3.50
C VAL A 174 -5.00 -8.69 -3.78
N VAL A 175 -3.70 -8.71 -3.49
CA VAL A 175 -2.78 -7.65 -3.94
C VAL A 175 -2.25 -8.09 -5.32
N PRO A 176 -2.63 -7.42 -6.42
CA PRO A 176 -2.15 -7.82 -7.74
C PRO A 176 -0.61 -7.75 -7.80
N GLU A 177 0.03 -8.74 -8.41
CA GLU A 177 1.49 -8.69 -8.64
C GLU A 177 1.90 -7.42 -9.39
N SER A 178 1.06 -6.88 -10.28
CA SER A 178 1.33 -5.60 -10.95
C SER A 178 1.40 -4.40 -9.99
N MET A 179 0.64 -4.40 -8.90
CA MET A 179 0.82 -3.40 -7.84
C MET A 179 2.19 -3.55 -7.17
N ILE A 180 2.59 -4.79 -6.86
CA ILE A 180 3.90 -5.08 -6.24
C ILE A 180 5.05 -4.78 -7.21
N LEU A 181 4.91 -5.11 -8.49
CA LEU A 181 5.91 -4.92 -9.55
C LEU A 181 6.07 -3.44 -9.92
N SER A 182 5.00 -2.65 -9.93
CA SER A 182 5.10 -1.19 -10.06
C SER A 182 5.91 -0.55 -8.91
N TRP A 183 5.92 -1.19 -7.74
CA TRP A 183 6.74 -0.78 -6.60
C TRP A 183 8.20 -1.25 -6.75
N ASN A 184 8.46 -2.37 -7.42
CA ASN A 184 9.80 -2.90 -7.69
C ASN A 184 10.53 -2.15 -8.83
N GLU A 185 9.82 -1.75 -9.90
CA GLU A 185 10.40 -0.94 -10.99
C GLU A 185 10.87 0.44 -10.49
N THR A 186 10.22 0.97 -9.46
CA THR A 186 10.60 2.25 -8.84
C THR A 186 11.79 2.09 -7.87
N ALA A 187 12.02 0.89 -7.34
CA ALA A 187 13.15 0.57 -6.44
C ALA A 187 14.37 -0.04 -7.15
N GLY A 188 14.23 -0.44 -8.42
CA GLY A 188 15.19 -1.29 -9.13
C GLY A 188 16.33 -0.60 -9.89
N SER A 189 16.44 0.73 -9.90
CA SER A 189 17.48 1.41 -10.72
C SER A 189 18.86 1.55 -10.05
N LEU A 190 19.15 0.82 -8.97
CA LEU A 190 20.49 0.79 -8.35
C LEU A 190 20.93 -0.64 -8.05
N VAL A 191 20.98 -1.50 -9.07
CA VAL A 191 21.88 -2.66 -9.05
C VAL A 191 22.66 -2.68 -10.37
N PRO A 192 23.86 -2.09 -10.46
CA PRO A 192 24.78 -2.42 -11.53
C PRO A 192 25.32 -3.82 -11.24
N GLY A 193 24.77 -4.84 -11.90
CA GLY A 193 25.39 -6.17 -11.89
C GLY A 193 24.44 -7.37 -11.84
N LEU A 194 23.40 -7.41 -12.67
CA LEU A 194 22.89 -8.67 -13.21
C LEU A 194 22.64 -8.47 -14.70
N ALA A 195 23.70 -8.66 -15.48
CA ALA A 195 23.57 -8.89 -16.90
C ALA A 195 22.90 -10.25 -17.11
N THR A 196 21.62 -10.24 -17.45
CA THR A 196 21.08 -11.28 -18.33
C THR A 196 21.03 -10.68 -19.73
N ASP A 197 22.06 -11.03 -20.48
CA ASP A 197 22.11 -10.95 -21.92
C ASP A 197 20.88 -11.66 -22.52
N THR A 198 19.97 -10.89 -23.11
CA THR A 198 19.22 -11.33 -24.28
C THR A 198 19.00 -10.12 -25.17
N GLY A 199 19.86 -10.01 -26.18
CA GLY A 199 19.73 -9.04 -27.26
C GLY A 199 18.38 -9.12 -27.98
N GLN A 200 17.88 -7.92 -28.29
CA GLN A 200 17.17 -7.52 -29.50
C GLN A 200 16.24 -8.54 -30.17
N HIS A 201 14.93 -8.25 -30.21
CA HIS A 201 14.21 -8.15 -31.48
C HIS A 201 12.90 -7.37 -31.32
N GLN A 202 12.74 -6.37 -32.19
CA GLN A 202 11.57 -5.53 -32.37
C GLN A 202 10.60 -6.18 -33.37
N ALA A 203 9.30 -5.92 -33.18
CA ALA A 203 8.20 -5.91 -34.17
C ALA A 203 7.06 -6.95 -34.04
N GLU A 204 5.85 -6.39 -33.97
CA GLU A 204 4.54 -6.82 -34.52
C GLU A 204 3.82 -8.09 -34.02
N LYS A 205 2.55 -7.91 -33.60
CA LYS A 205 1.51 -8.96 -33.49
C LYS A 205 1.08 -9.44 -34.90
N PRO A 206 0.26 -10.50 -35.03
CA PRO A 206 0.46 -11.89 -34.64
C PRO A 206 0.33 -12.82 -35.88
N SER A 207 0.87 -14.04 -35.82
CA SER A 207 0.52 -15.08 -36.80
C SER A 207 0.25 -16.41 -36.09
N VAL A 208 -1.01 -16.82 -36.15
CA VAL A 208 -1.42 -18.20 -35.85
C VAL A 208 -1.09 -19.02 -37.10
N LEU A 209 -0.23 -20.02 -36.94
CA LEU A 209 0.01 -21.05 -37.95
C LEU A 209 -0.37 -22.39 -37.34
N ILE A 210 -1.49 -22.94 -37.81
CA ILE A 210 -1.87 -24.33 -37.57
C ILE A 210 -1.15 -25.17 -38.62
N VAL A 211 -0.37 -26.15 -38.18
CA VAL A 211 0.08 -27.25 -39.05
C VAL A 211 -0.21 -28.55 -38.32
N GLU A 212 -1.21 -29.27 -38.83
CA GLU A 212 -1.38 -30.70 -38.59
C GLU A 212 -0.21 -31.43 -39.25
N ASP A 213 0.49 -32.27 -38.49
CA ASP A 213 0.96 -33.54 -39.06
C ASP A 213 1.05 -34.58 -37.96
N ASN A 214 0.13 -35.54 -38.01
CA ASN A 214 0.20 -36.75 -37.21
C ASN A 214 1.26 -37.62 -37.89
N ALA A 215 2.46 -37.64 -37.35
CA ALA A 215 3.42 -38.67 -37.73
C ALA A 215 2.99 -40.00 -37.08
N ASP A 216 2.30 -40.82 -37.88
CA ASP A 216 2.26 -42.27 -37.67
C ASP A 216 3.68 -42.85 -37.58
N VAL A 217 3.75 -44.05 -37.00
CA VAL A 217 4.83 -45.05 -36.96
C VAL A 217 5.29 -45.28 -35.50
N VAL A 218 5.05 -46.44 -34.89
CA VAL A 218 5.24 -47.82 -35.43
C VAL A 218 4.03 -48.72 -35.26
#